data_AF-A0A0U5EWU0-F1
#
_entry.id   AF-A0A0U5EWU0-F1
#
_cell.length_a   1.000
_cell.length_b   1.000
_cell.length_c   1.000
_cell.angle_alpha   90.00
_cell.angle_beta   90.00
_cell.angle_gamma   90.00
#
_symmetry.space_group_name_H-M   'P 1'
#
loop_
_entity.id
_entity.type
_entity.pdbx_description
1 polymer ?
#
loop_
_entity_poly.entity_id
_entity_poly.type
_entity_poly.pdbx_seq_one_letter_code
_entity_poly.pdbx_strand_id
1 'polypeptide(L)' 'MSDPETQVGDLCSELGISRQTLYRHVIPEGKIRPDGEKLLAQKTRKISQN' A
#
# COMPACT_ATOMS: atom_id res chain seq x y z
N MET A 1 -15.28 17.44 8.88
CA MET A 1 -13.93 17.02 8.45
C MET A 1 -14.04 16.89 6.96
N SER A 2 -13.65 17.95 6.26
CA SER A 2 -14.17 18.31 4.96
C SER A 2 -13.02 18.73 4.07
N ASP A 3 -12.21 17.76 3.66
CA ASP A 3 -11.22 17.90 2.59
C ASP A 3 -11.34 16.64 1.70
N PRO A 4 -12.16 16.70 0.64
CA PRO A 4 -12.53 15.53 -0.18
C PRO A 4 -11.52 15.18 -1.28
N GLU A 5 -10.43 15.91 -1.44
CA GLU A 5 -9.53 15.78 -2.60
C GLU A 5 -8.49 14.65 -2.48
N THR A 6 -8.53 13.85 -1.40
CA THR A 6 -7.79 12.59 -1.34
C THR A 6 -8.77 11.45 -1.45
N GLN A 7 -9.12 11.04 -2.68
CA GLN A 7 -9.82 9.79 -2.91
C GLN A 7 -8.88 8.62 -2.59
N VAL A 8 -8.76 8.29 -1.30
CA VAL A 8 -8.07 7.09 -0.83
C VAL A 8 -8.63 5.84 -1.52
N GLY A 9 -9.91 5.89 -1.94
CA GLY A 9 -10.54 4.87 -2.79
C GLY A 9 -9.84 4.70 -4.14
N ASP A 10 -9.66 5.78 -4.89
CA ASP A 10 -8.99 5.77 -6.19
C ASP A 10 -7.52 5.39 -6.06
N LEU A 11 -6.82 5.89 -5.04
CA LEU A 11 -5.44 5.49 -4.77
C LEU A 11 -5.32 4.00 -4.43
N CYS A 12 -6.25 3.45 -3.65
CA CYS A 12 -6.31 2.01 -3.40
C CYS A 12 -6.57 1.21 -4.68
N SER A 13 -7.43 1.72 -5.56
CA SER A 13 -7.77 1.09 -6.84
C SER A 13 -6.59 1.10 -7.81
N GLU A 14 -5.86 2.22 -7.89
CA GLU A 14 -4.66 2.36 -8.72
C GLU A 14 -3.52 1.47 -8.24
N LEU A 15 -3.29 1.42 -6.93
CA LEU A 15 -2.25 0.59 -6.32
C LEU A 15 -2.64 -0.89 -6.23
N GLY A 16 -3.91 -1.24 -6.48
CA GLY A 16 -4.42 -2.61 -6.35
C GLY A 16 -4.37 -3.16 -4.91
N ILE A 17 -4.44 -2.28 -3.90
CA ILE A 17 -4.37 -2.64 -2.49
C ILE A 17 -5.65 -2.25 -1.74
N SER A 18 -5.85 -2.81 -0.55
CA SER A 18 -6.98 -2.41 0.30
C SER A 18 -6.67 -1.12 1.09
N ARG A 19 -7.71 -0.39 1.48
CA ARG A 19 -7.59 0.77 2.40
C ARG A 19 -6.87 0.39 3.70
N GLN A 20 -7.10 -0.81 4.20
CA GLN A 20 -6.44 -1.31 5.41
C GLN A 20 -4.93 -1.46 5.20
N THR A 21 -4.52 -1.97 4.04
CA THR A 21 -3.10 -2.08 3.66
C THR A 21 -2.47 -0.71 3.53
N LEU A 22 -3.18 0.23 2.88
CA LEU A 22 -2.75 1.60 2.73
C LEU A 22 -2.53 2.26 4.11
N TYR A 23 -3.51 2.23 5.01
CA TYR A 23 -3.35 2.85 6.34
C TYR A 23 -2.37 2.13 7.27
N ARG A 24 -2.19 0.81 7.13
CA ARG A 24 -1.29 0.03 8.01
C ARG A 24 0.17 0.19 7.60
N HIS A 25 0.44 0.18 6.29
CA HIS A 25 1.77 0.04 5.73
C HIS A 25 2.22 1.24 4.88
N VAL A 26 1.39 2.23 4.62
CA VAL A 26 1.77 3.46 3.88
C VAL A 26 1.64 4.66 4.81
N ILE A 27 2.67 5.50 4.84
CA ILE A 27 2.66 6.75 5.62
C ILE A 27 1.95 7.86 4.83
N PRO A 28 1.46 8.94 5.47
CA PRO A 28 0.80 10.05 4.76
C PRO A 28 1.65 10.71 3.66
N GLU A 29 2.99 10.58 3.68
CA GLU A 29 3.88 11.01 2.58
C GLU A 29 3.84 10.08 1.34
N GLY A 30 3.06 9.01 1.35
CA GLY A 30 2.97 8.03 0.24
C GLY A 30 4.09 6.98 0.22
N LYS A 31 4.97 6.94 1.24
CA LYS A 31 6.03 5.93 1.34
C LYS A 31 5.54 4.67 2.05
N ILE A 32 6.09 3.52 1.68
CA ILE A 32 5.82 2.27 2.38
C ILE A 32 6.66 2.22 3.67
N ARG A 33 6.07 1.78 4.76
CA ARG A 33 6.74 1.55 6.05
C ARG A 33 7.70 0.37 5.92
N PRO A 34 8.78 0.32 6.72
CA PRO A 34 9.75 -0.78 6.68
C PRO A 34 9.12 -2.16 6.89
N ASP A 35 8.05 -2.24 7.68
CA ASP A 35 7.28 -3.47 7.87
C ASP A 35 6.58 -3.95 6.58
N GLY A 36 6.00 -3.01 5.82
CA GLY A 36 5.39 -3.27 4.52
C GLY A 36 6.42 -3.65 3.44
N GLU A 37 7.60 -3.02 3.46
CA GLU A 37 8.70 -3.36 2.55
C GLU A 37 9.18 -4.81 2.77
N LYS A 38 9.29 -5.24 4.03
CA LYS A 38 9.64 -6.63 4.36
C LYS A 38 8.60 -7.63 3.84
N LEU A 39 7.31 -7.30 3.88
CA LEU A 39 6.25 -8.16 3.33
C LEU A 39 6.32 -8.22 1.79
N LEU A 40 6.60 -7.10 1.13
CA LEU A 40 6.75 -7.04 -0.32
C LEU A 40 7.98 -7.85 -0.80
N ALA A 41 9.11 -7.70 -0.11
CA ALA A 41 10.34 -8.45 -0.39
C ALA A 41 10.16 -9.98 -0.23
N GLN A 42 9.26 -10.41 0.67
CA GLN A 42 8.91 -11.83 0.82
C GLN A 42 8.04 -12.34 -0.34
N LYS A 43 7.11 -11.52 -0.85
CA LYS A 43 6.29 -11.88 -2.02
C LYS A 43 7.13 -12.01 -3.30
N THR A 44 8.08 -11.10 -3.53
CA THR A 44 8.95 -11.14 -4.73
C THR A 44 9.74 -12.44 -4.83
N ARG A 45 10.17 -13.02 -3.69
CA ARG A 45 10.88 -14.32 -3.69
C ARG A 45 10.01 -15.51 -4.09
N LYS A 46 8.68 -15.43 -3.96
CA LYS A 46 7.78 -16.54 -4.35
C LYS A 46 7.38 -16.51 -5.82
N ILE A 47 7.46 -15.36 -6.48
CA ILE A 47 7.04 -15.21 -7.89
C ILE A 47 8.10 -15.78 -8.84
N SER A 48 9.38 -15.85 -8.44
CA SER A 48 10.47 -16.40 -9.24
C SER A 48 10.58 -17.94 -9.20
N GLN A 49 9.65 -18.66 -8.56
CA GLN A 49 9.70 -20.12 -8.39
C GLN A 49 8.52 -20.87 -9.05
N ASN A 50 7.79 -20.23 -9.97
CA ASN A 50 6.76 -20.86 -10.80
C ASN A 50 6.93 -20.41 -12.25
#